data_AF-A0A7C5DAF8-F1
#
_entry.id   AF-A0A7C5DAF8-F1
#
_cell.length_a   1.000
_cell.length_b   1.000
_cell.length_c   1.000
_cell.angle_alpha   90.00
_cell.angle_beta   90.00
_cell.angle_gamma   90.00
#
_symmetry.space_group_name_H-M   'P 1'
#
loop_
_entity.id
_entity.type
_entity.pdbx_description
1 polymer ?
#
loop_
_entity_poly.entity_id
_entity_poly.type
_entity_poly.pdbx_seq_one_letter_code
_entity_poly.pdbx_strand_id
1 'polypeptide(L)' 'YRELGRLGIKYFPSYTNFITLDFGINVEPINDALLKRGIIVRPLRSYGFDNYLRITIGTKKQNKKVIEALEGIVKSSI' A
#
# COMPACT_ATOMS: atom_id res chain seq x y z
N TYR A 1 -8.50 -5.57 4.69
CA TYR A 1 -8.77 -6.68 3.77
C TYR A 1 -9.89 -6.38 2.78
N ARG A 2 -11.16 -6.17 3.18
CA ARG A 2 -12.28 -5.90 2.23
C ARG A 2 -11.99 -4.78 1.21
N GLU A 3 -11.52 -3.62 1.67
CA GLU A 3 -11.19 -2.49 0.77
C GLU A 3 -10.05 -2.80 -0.20
N LEU A 4 -9.06 -3.59 0.22
CA LEU A 4 -7.95 -3.98 -0.67
C LEU A 4 -8.44 -4.93 -1.77
N GLY A 5 -9.35 -5.85 -1.42
CA GLY A 5 -10.03 -6.70 -2.39
C GLY A 5 -10.88 -5.90 -3.38
N ARG A 6 -11.59 -4.85 -2.91
CA ARG A 6 -12.34 -3.93 -3.79
C ARG A 6 -11.42 -3.22 -4.79
N LEU A 7 -10.19 -2.89 -4.39
CA LEU A 7 -9.19 -2.24 -5.25
C LEU A 7 -8.40 -3.23 -6.13
N GLY A 8 -8.63 -4.54 -6.02
CA GLY A 8 -7.87 -5.55 -6.76
C GLY A 8 -6.40 -5.69 -6.31
N ILE A 9 -6.03 -5.11 -5.16
CA ILE A 9 -4.65 -5.15 -4.65
C ILE A 9 -4.42 -6.49 -3.97
N LYS A 10 -3.40 -7.21 -4.43
CA LYS A 10 -2.95 -8.45 -3.79
C LYS A 10 -2.30 -8.11 -2.44
N TYR A 11 -2.55 -8.94 -1.44
CA TYR A 11 -1.98 -8.75 -0.11
C TYR A 11 -1.67 -10.09 0.55
N PHE A 12 -0.69 -10.10 1.44
CA PHE A 12 -0.45 -11.25 2.30
C PHE A 12 -1.25 -11.12 3.58
N PRO A 13 -1.90 -12.21 4.04
CA PRO A 13 -2.53 -12.22 5.36
C PRO A 13 -1.46 -11.99 6.41
N SER A 14 -1.71 -11.03 7.29
CA SER A 14 -0.81 -10.69 8.38
C SER A 14 -1.39 -11.10 9.72
N TYR A 15 -0.50 -11.60 10.58
CA TYR A 15 -0.75 -11.94 11.97
C TYR A 15 -0.26 -10.85 12.94
N THR A 16 0.10 -9.66 12.43
CA THR A 16 0.71 -8.57 13.20
C THR A 16 0.18 -7.19 12.77
N ASN A 17 0.77 -6.11 13.27
CA ASN A 17 0.37 -4.71 13.08
C ASN A 17 0.75 -4.12 11.72
N PHE A 18 1.09 -4.92 10.71
CA PHE A 18 1.37 -4.45 9.36
C PHE A 18 0.83 -5.42 8.32
N ILE A 19 0.54 -4.95 7.12
CA ILE A 19 0.15 -5.76 5.97
C ILE A 19 1.13 -5.54 4.83
N THR A 20 1.51 -6.62 4.14
CA THR A 20 2.32 -6.53 2.93
C THR A 20 1.39 -6.56 1.72
N LEU A 21 1.50 -5.54 0.88
CA LEU A 21 0.77 -5.40 -0.37
C LEU A 21 1.70 -5.73 -1.54
N ASP A 22 1.16 -6.47 -2.50
CA ASP A 22 1.79 -6.80 -3.76
C ASP A 22 1.09 -6.03 -4.88
N PHE A 23 1.84 -5.16 -5.56
CA PHE A 23 1.34 -4.38 -6.67
C PHE A 23 1.67 -4.99 -8.03
N GLY A 24 2.53 -6.02 -8.09
CA GLY A 24 2.98 -6.64 -9.34
C GLY A 24 3.80 -5.72 -10.26
N ILE A 25 4.01 -4.46 -9.88
CA ILE A 25 4.76 -3.43 -10.59
C ILE A 25 5.69 -2.72 -9.62
N ASN A 26 6.68 -1.99 -10.17
CA ASN A 26 7.59 -1.19 -9.36
C ASN A 26 6.80 -0.24 -8.43
N VAL A 27 7.01 -0.38 -7.13
CA VAL A 27 6.28 0.39 -6.11
C VAL A 27 6.89 1.75 -5.81
N GLU A 28 8.04 2.11 -6.41
CA GLU A 28 8.69 3.40 -6.18
C GLU A 28 7.77 4.61 -6.48
N PRO A 29 7.05 4.66 -7.63
CA PRO A 29 6.12 5.76 -7.91
C PRO A 29 4.94 5.78 -6.92
N ILE A 30 4.49 4.61 -6.48
CA ILE A 30 3.41 4.46 -5.50
C ILE A 30 3.87 4.97 -4.13
N ASN A 31 5.08 4.60 -3.71
CA ASN A 31 5.68 5.04 -2.46
C ASN A 31 5.87 6.56 -2.43
N ASP A 32 6.40 7.15 -3.51
CA ASP A 32 6.55 8.60 -3.64
C ASP A 32 5.19 9.32 -3.59
N ALA A 33 4.19 8.78 -4.29
CA ALA A 33 2.83 9.32 -4.31
C ALA A 33 2.14 9.23 -2.92
N LEU A 34 2.42 8.19 -2.15
CA LEU A 34 1.95 8.06 -0.76
C LEU A 34 2.68 9.03 0.17
N LEU A 35 3.99 9.16 0.01
CA LEU A 35 4.83 10.06 0.80
C LEU A 35 4.39 11.52 0.62
N LYS A 36 4.12 11.95 -0.62
CA LYS A 36 3.56 13.28 -0.95
C LYS A 36 2.20 13.56 -0.29
N ARG A 37 1.44 12.51 0.05
CA ARG A 37 0.17 12.60 0.78
C ARG A 37 0.33 12.50 2.31
N GLY A 38 1.57 12.52 2.80
CA GLY A 38 1.90 12.39 4.22
C GLY A 38 1.73 10.96 4.77
N ILE A 39 1.71 9.96 3.90
CA ILE A 39 1.57 8.55 4.26
C ILE A 39 2.92 7.88 4.10
N ILE A 40 3.54 7.52 5.23
CA ILE A 40 4.83 6.83 5.25
C ILE A 40 4.58 5.32 5.23
N VAL A 41 5.07 4.65 4.19
CA VAL A 41 5.04 3.19 4.05
C VAL A 41 6.48 2.67 3.91
N ARG A 42 6.68 1.37 4.11
CA ARG A 42 8.01 0.77 4.01
C ARG A 42 8.11 -0.09 2.75
N PRO A 43 8.84 0.35 1.70
CA PRO A 43 9.14 -0.51 0.58
C PRO A 43 10.06 -1.66 1.00
N LEU A 44 9.86 -2.84 0.42
CA LEU A 44 10.69 -4.02 0.66
C LEU A 44 11.81 -4.19 -0.37
N ARG A 45 12.08 -3.15 -1.17
CA ARG A 45 13.17 -3.10 -2.15
C ARG A 45 14.54 -3.49 -1.60
N SER A 46 14.86 -3.09 -0.36
CA SER A 46 16.12 -3.46 0.29
C SER A 46 16.30 -4.99 0.48
N TYR A 47 15.22 -5.76 0.32
CA TYR A 47 15.22 -7.23 0.37
C TYR A 47 15.05 -7.87 -1.03
N GLY A 48 15.15 -7.10 -2.11
CA GLY A 48 14.95 -7.59 -3.49
C GLY A 48 13.47 -7.67 -3.91
N PHE A 49 12.56 -7.10 -3.13
CA PHE A 49 11.11 -7.13 -3.36
C PHE A 49 10.61 -5.77 -3.89
N ASP A 50 10.93 -5.46 -5.14
CA ASP A 50 10.65 -4.17 -5.80
C ASP A 50 9.16 -3.91 -6.06
N ASN A 51 8.32 -4.92 -5.94
CA ASN A 51 6.88 -4.85 -6.19
C ASN A 51 6.03 -4.79 -4.91
N TYR A 52 6.67 -4.70 -3.73
CA TYR A 52 6.00 -4.88 -2.45
C TYR A 52 6.14 -3.67 -1.53
N LEU A 53 5.02 -3.26 -0.93
CA LEU A 53 4.96 -2.26 0.13
C LEU A 53 4.42 -2.88 1.41
N ARG A 54 5.08 -2.58 2.52
CA ARG A 54 4.60 -2.92 3.85
C ARG A 54 3.95 -1.69 4.49
N ILE A 55 2.67 -1.83 4.86
CA ILE A 55 1.86 -0.77 5.46
C ILE A 55 1.53 -1.16 6.90
N THR A 56 1.83 -0.30 7.87
CA THR A 56 1.42 -0.50 9.26
C THR A 56 -0.08 -0.20 9.42
N ILE A 57 -0.80 -1.10 10.09
CA ILE A 57 -2.21 -0.94 10.42
C ILE A 57 -2.31 0.03 11.60
N GLY A 58 -2.86 1.21 11.34
CA GLY A 58 -3.08 2.24 12.35
C GLY A 58 -4.54 2.31 12.80
N THR A 59 -4.94 3.49 13.25
CA THR A 59 -6.34 3.81 13.56
C THR A 59 -7.23 3.70 12.34
N LYS A 60 -8.55 3.53 12.53
CA LYS A 60 -9.54 3.51 11.43
C LYS A 60 -9.42 4.74 10.51
N LYS A 61 -9.15 5.92 11.08
CA LYS A 61 -8.99 7.17 10.32
C LYS A 61 -7.71 7.17 9.46
N GLN A 62 -6.60 6.66 9.99
CA GLN A 62 -5.36 6.48 9.22
C GLN A 62 -5.54 5.44 8.11
N ASN A 63 -6.16 4.30 8.42
CA ASN A 63 -6.41 3.25 7.43
C ASN A 63 -7.32 3.77 6.30
N LYS A 64 -8.35 4.57 6.61
CA LYS A 64 -9.21 5.18 5.60
C LYS A 64 -8.41 6.10 4.66
N LYS A 65 -7.54 6.97 5.20
CA LYS A 65 -6.65 7.83 4.38
C LYS A 65 -5.73 7.02 3.46
N VAL A 66 -5.20 5.89 3.94
CA VAL A 66 -4.37 5.00 3.12
C VAL A 66 -5.18 4.42 1.96
N ILE A 67 -6.39 3.91 2.23
CA ILE A 67 -7.26 3.35 1.18
C ILE A 67 -7.65 4.41 0.16
N GLU A 68 -8.02 5.62 0.58
CA GLU A 68 -8.37 6.73 -0.31
C GLU A 68 -7.18 7.13 -1.21
N ALA A 69 -5.97 7.19 -0.63
CA ALA A 69 -4.76 7.48 -1.39
C ALA A 69 -4.43 6.36 -2.40
N LEU A 70 -4.53 5.09 -1.98
CA LEU A 70 -4.32 3.94 -2.87
C LEU A 70 -5.35 3.92 -4.00
N GLU A 71 -6.63 4.21 -3.72
CA GLU A 71 -7.67 4.28 -4.75
C GLU A 71 -7.37 5.36 -5.78
N GLY A 72 -6.91 6.54 -5.34
CA GLY A 72 -6.49 7.61 -6.25
C GLY A 72 -5.29 7.22 -7.12
N ILE A 73 -4.34 6.47 -6.58
CA ILE A 73 -3.15 6.01 -7.32
C ILE A 73 -3.55 4.92 -8.33
N VAL A 74 -4.32 3.91 -7.92
CA VAL A 74 -4.76 2.81 -8.79
C VAL A 74 -5.62 3.31 -9.95
N LYS A 75 -6.54 4.26 -9.71
CA LYS A 75 -7.36 4.86 -10.77
C LYS A 75 -6.57 5.73 -11.74
N SER A 76 -5.44 6.30 -11.33
CA SER A 76 -4.61 7.16 -12.19
C SER A 76 -3.61 6.37 -13.04
N SER A 77 -3.36 5.10 -12.73
CA SER A 77 -2.43 4.22 -13.45
C SER A 77 -3.12 3.18 -14.33
N ILE A 78 -4.44 3.29 -14.54
CA ILE A 78 -5.26 2.49 -15.46
C ILE A 78 -5.77 3.39 -16.57
#